data_AF-A0A522FW10-F1
#
_entry.id   AF-A0A522FW10-F1
#
_cell.length_a   1.000
_cell.length_b   1.000
_cell.length_c   1.000
_cell.angle_alpha   90.00
_cell.angle_beta   90.00
_cell.angle_gamma   90.00
#
_symmetry.space_group_name_H-M   'P 1'
#
loop_
_entity.id
_entity.type
_entity.pdbx_description
1 polymer ?
#
loop_
_entity_poly.entity_id
_entity_poly.type
_entity_poly.pdbx_seq_one_letter_code
_entity_poly.pdbx_strand_id
1 'polypeptide(L)'
;MKFRRFISGLSMTFVIASTVFVMSSCTPKITEEQMTQLKELRNKEKSLTEMIARKKQEKKNLEAEVNARKAELKKCQDDKAFVTEKLSQWPNCWPDYTPGSEVK
;
A
#
# COMPACT_ATOMS: atom_id res chain seq x y z
N MET A 1 56.66 -34.51 41.77
CA MET A 1 55.28 -34.38 41.22
C MET A 1 54.62 -33.00 41.39
N LYS A 2 55.36 -31.90 41.68
CA LYS A 2 54.75 -30.56 41.88
C LYS A 2 54.72 -29.69 40.61
N PHE A 3 55.57 -29.98 39.63
CA PHE A 3 55.70 -29.22 38.37
C PHE A 3 54.51 -29.42 37.42
N ARG A 4 53.88 -30.60 37.45
CA ARG A 4 52.72 -30.96 36.61
C ARG A 4 51.45 -30.19 36.99
N ARG A 5 51.34 -29.72 38.25
CA ARG A 5 50.24 -28.85 38.71
C ARG A 5 50.42 -27.40 38.28
N PHE A 6 51.66 -26.92 38.18
CA PHE A 6 51.97 -25.57 37.67
C PHE A 6 51.75 -25.43 36.17
N ILE A 7 52.13 -26.43 35.37
CA ILE A 7 51.87 -26.44 33.92
C ILE A 7 50.37 -26.48 33.61
N SER A 8 49.59 -27.22 34.41
CA SER A 8 48.13 -27.30 34.26
C SER A 8 47.40 -26.00 34.61
N GLY A 9 47.95 -25.19 35.53
CA GLY A 9 47.39 -23.87 35.85
C GLY A 9 47.71 -22.81 34.81
N LEU A 10 48.90 -22.87 34.20
CA LEU A 10 49.36 -21.92 33.19
C LEU A 10 48.69 -22.14 31.82
N SER A 11 48.34 -23.39 31.46
CA SER A 11 47.63 -23.66 30.20
C SER A 11 46.17 -23.19 30.23
N MET A 12 45.51 -23.26 31.39
CA MET A 12 44.12 -22.86 31.55
C MET A 12 43.94 -21.35 31.38
N THR A 13 44.85 -20.54 31.92
CA THR A 13 44.85 -19.08 31.75
C THR A 13 45.16 -18.65 30.32
N PHE A 14 46.04 -19.38 29.62
CA PHE A 14 46.35 -19.08 28.21
C PHE A 14 45.16 -19.34 27.28
N VAL A 15 44.42 -20.44 27.51
CA VAL A 15 43.20 -20.75 26.76
C VAL A 15 42.14 -19.67 26.98
N ILE A 16 41.89 -19.26 28.24
CA ILE A 16 40.91 -18.21 28.55
C ILE A 16 41.32 -16.87 27.92
N ALA A 17 42.58 -16.47 28.05
CA ALA A 17 43.09 -15.22 27.46
C ALA A 17 42.95 -15.22 25.92
N SER A 18 43.21 -16.35 25.26
CA SER A 18 43.05 -16.48 23.81
C SER A 18 41.59 -16.35 23.36
N THR A 19 40.64 -16.89 24.12
CA THR A 19 39.21 -16.80 23.79
C THR A 19 38.66 -15.38 23.93
N VAL A 20 39.11 -14.62 24.93
CA VAL A 20 38.72 -13.22 25.12
C VAL A 20 39.28 -12.34 24.00
N PHE A 21 40.53 -12.58 23.59
CA PHE A 21 41.13 -11.82 22.49
C PHE A 21 40.43 -12.08 21.15
N VAL A 22 40.13 -13.35 20.83
CA VAL A 22 39.40 -13.71 19.61
C VAL A 22 37.97 -13.15 19.63
N MET A 23 37.24 -13.24 20.75
CA MET A 23 35.89 -12.66 20.84
C MET A 23 35.89 -11.12 20.78
N SER A 24 36.90 -10.46 21.34
CA SER A 24 37.04 -9.00 21.23
C SER A 24 37.42 -8.53 19.81
N SER A 25 38.04 -9.41 19.00
CA SER A 25 38.38 -9.16 17.59
C SER A 25 37.25 -9.46 16.59
N CYS A 26 36.12 -10.03 17.04
CA CYS A 26 34.99 -10.41 16.19
C CYS A 26 33.83 -9.41 16.19
N THR A 27 34.04 -8.14 16.57
CA THR A 27 33.10 -7.09 16.16
C THR A 27 33.55 -6.56 14.82
N PRO A 28 32.89 -6.87 13.69
CA PRO A 28 33.18 -6.19 12.45
C PRO A 28 32.78 -4.74 12.69
N LYS A 29 33.79 -3.89 12.92
CA LYS A 29 33.63 -2.45 12.84
C LYS A 29 33.02 -2.21 11.46
N ILE A 30 31.75 -1.84 11.44
CA ILE A 30 31.02 -1.56 10.20
C ILE A 30 31.93 -0.68 9.34
N THR A 31 32.25 -1.15 8.14
CA THR A 31 33.13 -0.39 7.24
C THR A 31 32.40 0.87 6.78
N GLU A 32 33.13 1.92 6.43
CA GLU A 32 32.50 3.16 5.95
C GLU A 32 31.64 2.92 4.70
N GLU A 33 32.02 1.95 3.87
CA GLU A 33 31.24 1.47 2.73
C GLU A 33 29.88 0.91 3.16
N GLN A 34 29.86 0.07 4.20
CA GLN A 34 28.61 -0.49 4.75
C GLN A 34 27.72 0.60 5.34
N MET A 35 28.28 1.63 6.01
CA MET A 35 27.49 2.79 6.47
C MET A 35 26.87 3.58 5.33
N THR A 36 27.62 3.75 4.24
CA THR A 36 27.16 4.50 3.07
C THR A 36 26.04 3.74 2.37
N GLN A 37 26.18 2.43 2.20
CA GLN A 37 25.12 1.56 1.68
C GLN A 37 23.87 1.60 2.58
N LEU A 38 24.02 1.57 3.91
CA LEU A 38 22.89 1.67 4.84
C LEU A 38 22.15 3.01 4.72
N LYS A 39 22.89 4.12 4.55
CA LYS A 39 22.30 5.45 4.31
C LYS A 39 21.55 5.48 2.98
N GLU A 40 22.14 4.93 1.92
CA GLU A 40 21.50 4.86 0.61
C GLU A 40 20.22 4.03 0.64
N LEU A 41 20.25 2.86 1.30
CA LEU A 41 19.08 2.01 1.48
C LEU A 41 17.97 2.72 2.26
N ARG A 42 18.30 3.43 3.34
CA ARG A 42 17.30 4.23 4.08
C ARG A 42 16.72 5.37 3.25
N ASN A 43 17.52 6.01 2.39
CA ASN A 43 17.02 7.05 1.49
C ASN A 43 16.09 6.45 0.43
N LYS A 44 16.45 5.30 -0.14
CA LYS A 44 15.61 4.52 -1.06
C LYS A 44 14.30 4.11 -0.40
N GLU A 45 14.34 3.61 0.84
CA GLU A 45 13.16 3.23 1.61
C GLU A 45 12.21 4.42 1.83
N LYS A 46 12.74 5.58 2.24
CA LYS A 46 11.94 6.80 2.41
C LYS A 46 11.30 7.24 1.10
N SER A 47 12.06 7.27 0.02
CA SER A 47 11.57 7.65 -1.30
C SER A 47 10.47 6.69 -1.80
N LEU A 48 10.68 5.38 -1.65
CA LEU A 48 9.69 4.36 -2.00
C LEU A 48 8.43 4.48 -1.15
N THR A 49 8.56 4.73 0.15
CA THR A 49 7.43 4.92 1.05
C THR A 49 6.60 6.14 0.66
N GLU A 50 7.24 7.25 0.31
CA GLU A 50 6.56 8.46 -0.17
C GLU A 50 5.87 8.22 -1.53
N MET A 51 6.52 7.50 -2.45
CA MET A 51 5.91 7.11 -3.73
C MET A 51 4.69 6.20 -3.52
N ILE A 52 4.77 5.24 -2.61
CA ILE A 52 3.64 4.37 -2.26
C ILE A 52 2.48 5.20 -1.68
N ALA A 53 2.77 6.13 -0.76
CA ALA A 53 1.75 7.01 -0.19
C ALA A 53 1.06 7.85 -1.28
N ARG A 54 1.84 8.47 -2.18
CA ARG A 54 1.31 9.22 -3.33
C ARG A 54 0.44 8.35 -4.23
N LYS A 55 0.93 7.17 -4.62
CA LYS A 55 0.18 6.24 -5.49
C LYS A 55 -1.10 5.72 -4.85
N LYS A 56 -1.12 5.49 -3.53
CA LYS A 56 -2.34 5.14 -2.80
C LYS A 56 -3.35 6.29 -2.82
N GLN A 57 -2.91 7.53 -2.66
CA GLN A 57 -3.79 8.70 -2.73
C GLN A 57 -4.34 8.90 -4.15
N GLU A 58 -3.49 8.82 -5.18
CA GLU A 58 -3.91 8.87 -6.58
C GLU A 58 -4.95 7.80 -6.90
N LYS A 59 -4.71 6.55 -6.47
CA LYS A 59 -5.65 5.45 -6.63
C LYS A 59 -7.00 5.77 -5.99
N LYS A 60 -7.01 6.24 -4.74
CA LYS A 60 -8.25 6.60 -4.04
C LYS A 60 -9.03 7.71 -4.76
N ASN A 61 -8.33 8.72 -5.28
CA ASN A 61 -8.94 9.82 -6.01
C ASN A 61 -9.55 9.32 -7.34
N LEU A 62 -8.81 8.50 -8.09
CA LEU A 62 -9.29 7.90 -9.34
C LEU A 62 -10.48 6.98 -9.11
N GLU A 63 -10.46 6.16 -8.06
CA GLU A 63 -11.61 5.31 -7.69
C GLU A 63 -12.85 6.14 -7.36
N ALA A 64 -12.68 7.26 -6.65
CA ALA A 64 -13.78 8.18 -6.36
C ALA A 64 -14.35 8.81 -7.64
N GLU A 65 -13.48 9.26 -8.56
CA GLU A 65 -13.91 9.83 -9.84
C GLU A 65 -14.63 8.80 -10.71
N VAL A 66 -14.08 7.59 -10.83
CA VAL A 66 -14.74 6.50 -11.58
C VAL A 66 -16.12 6.19 -11.01
N ASN A 67 -16.27 6.17 -9.69
CA ASN A 67 -17.56 5.92 -9.07
C ASN A 67 -18.56 7.07 -9.32
N ALA A 68 -18.11 8.32 -9.26
CA ALA A 68 -18.93 9.48 -9.61
C ALA A 68 -19.39 9.42 -11.08
N ARG A 69 -18.47 9.14 -12.02
CA ARG A 69 -18.80 9.00 -13.45
C ARG A 69 -19.74 7.83 -13.73
N LYS A 70 -19.60 6.72 -13.01
CA LYS A 70 -20.55 5.59 -13.09
C LYS A 70 -21.95 5.97 -12.60
N ALA A 71 -22.05 6.78 -11.55
CA ALA A 71 -23.33 7.27 -11.04
C ALA A 71 -24.00 8.23 -12.04
N GLU A 72 -23.25 9.16 -12.63
CA GLU A 72 -23.71 10.03 -13.72
C GLU A 72 -24.16 9.19 -14.94
N LEU A 73 -23.32 8.21 -15.30
CA LEU A 73 -23.58 7.02 -16.11
C LEU A 73 -25.02 6.54 -16.05
N LYS A 74 -25.30 5.96 -14.88
CA LYS A 74 -26.56 5.32 -14.55
C LYS A 74 -27.72 6.30 -14.62
N LYS A 75 -27.58 7.49 -14.05
CA LYS A 75 -28.64 8.51 -14.10
C LYS A 75 -29.03 8.86 -15.53
N CYS A 76 -28.05 9.06 -16.41
CA CYS A 76 -28.32 9.37 -17.82
C CYS A 76 -29.04 8.22 -18.52
N GLN A 77 -28.69 6.97 -18.21
CA GLN A 77 -29.39 5.79 -18.75
C GLN A 77 -30.82 5.69 -18.23
N ASP A 78 -31.04 5.93 -16.94
CA ASP A 78 -32.37 5.92 -16.33
C ASP A 78 -33.26 7.01 -16.93
N ASP A 79 -32.74 8.23 -17.09
CA ASP A 79 -33.45 9.36 -17.71
C ASP A 79 -33.79 9.03 -19.18
N LYS A 80 -32.85 8.46 -19.94
CA LYS A 80 -33.08 8.02 -21.32
C LYS A 80 -34.16 6.94 -21.39
N ALA A 81 -34.11 5.94 -20.52
CA ALA A 81 -35.09 4.87 -20.47
C ALA A 81 -36.49 5.43 -20.18
N PHE A 82 -36.60 6.32 -19.19
CA PHE A 82 -37.84 7.01 -18.85
C PHE A 82 -38.43 7.78 -20.05
N VAL A 83 -37.62 8.60 -20.73
CA VAL A 83 -38.08 9.35 -21.92
C VAL A 83 -38.49 8.41 -23.05
N THR A 84 -37.72 7.34 -23.28
CA THR A 84 -38.02 6.35 -24.33
C THR A 84 -39.34 5.63 -24.04
N GLU A 85 -39.58 5.26 -22.78
CA GLU A 85 -40.84 4.65 -22.35
C GLU A 85 -42.02 5.60 -22.60
N LYS A 86 -41.90 6.87 -22.19
CA LYS A 86 -42.95 7.87 -22.40
C LYS A 86 -43.21 8.15 -23.88
N LEU A 87 -42.16 8.22 -24.70
CA LEU A 87 -42.29 8.37 -26.15
C LEU A 87 -42.98 7.16 -26.79
N SER A 88 -42.70 5.93 -26.33
CA SER A 88 -43.35 4.73 -26.87
C SER A 88 -44.86 4.68 -26.61
N GLN A 89 -45.31 5.35 -25.55
CA GLN A 89 -46.73 5.48 -25.18
C GLN A 89 -47.41 6.67 -25.86
N TRP A 90 -46.66 7.52 -26.57
CA TRP A 90 -47.18 8.67 -27.32
C TRP A 90 -47.76 8.23 -28.68
N PRO A 91 -48.92 8.74 -29.15
CA PRO A 91 -49.77 9.81 -28.60
C PRO A 91 -50.89 9.32 -27.66
N ASN A 92 -50.97 8.02 -27.34
CA ASN A 92 -51.97 7.48 -26.41
C ASN A 92 -51.58 7.71 -24.94
N CYS A 93 -51.14 8.92 -24.63
CA CYS A 93 -50.85 9.38 -23.27
C CYS A 93 -52.11 9.65 -22.44
N TRP A 94 -53.29 9.61 -23.07
CA TRP A 94 -54.60 9.81 -22.46
C TRP A 94 -55.62 8.89 -23.12
N PRO A 95 -55.71 7.60 -22.72
CA PRO A 95 -56.69 6.67 -23.28
C PRO A 95 -58.15 7.13 -23.07
N ASP A 96 -58.38 8.01 -22.09
CA ASP A 96 -59.70 8.55 -21.73
C ASP A 96 -59.94 10.01 -22.19
N TYR A 97 -59.00 10.63 -22.92
CA TYR A 97 -59.20 12.00 -23.43
C TYR A 97 -59.92 11.98 -24.78
N THR A 98 -61.23 12.22 -24.74
CA THR A 98 -62.01 12.58 -25.93
C THR A 98 -62.19 14.10 -25.98
N PRO A 99 -61.52 14.85 -26.86
CA PRO A 99 -61.81 16.27 -27.03
C PRO A 99 -63.26 16.42 -27.56
N GLY A 100 -64.14 17.02 -26.76
CA GLY A 100 -65.54 17.27 -27.13
C GLY A 100 -66.61 16.47 -26.38
N SER A 101 -66.27 15.72 -25.31
CA SER A 101 -67.31 15.21 -24.39
C SER A 101 -67.85 16.35 -23.52
N GLU A 102 -68.85 17.05 -24.06
CA GLU A 102 -69.53 18.18 -23.43
C GLU A 102 -70.00 17.85 -22.01
N VAL A 103 -69.69 18.77 -21.09
CA VAL A 103 -70.38 18.92 -19.82
C VAL A 103 -71.86 19.16 -20.13
N LYS A 104 -72.71 18.18 -19.84
CA LYS A 104 -74.16 18.36 -19.71
C LYS A 104 -74.55 18.17 -18.25
#